data_AF-A0A3M1GHB3-F1
#
_entry.id   AF-A0A3M1GHB3-F1
#
_cell.length_a   1.000
_cell.length_b   1.000
_cell.length_c   1.000
_cell.angle_alpha   90.00
_cell.angle_beta   90.00
_cell.angle_gamma   90.00
#
_symmetry.space_group_name_H-M   'P 1'
#
loop_
_entity.id
_entity.type
_entity.pdbx_description
1 polymer ?
#
loop_
_entity_poly.entity_id
_entity_poly.type
_entity_poly.pdbx_seq_one_letter_code
_entity_poly.pdbx_strand_id
1 'polypeptide(L)'
;MNRPRPGQPLARAFTLIELIGVLAIIAILAGTLAPNVLRSLDRAAIRAERTTAEKIGEQALLYLRQYRTPPTMTDWASQLARFADLSPADLRTNSRGIDRIFVLDNAANPAPRAMVISSMRRGLPLPPAYHLANPTRFSEVWDTPDGRLPPATSWSGWNTWAGVANSADYLVIERINFLPVYATEFRSFSVTINNLDTNLVAYRVTDASGVAGATTTLPGGGSVILSNLHTHDRIDLFNPGNFSTVAYSYILSDTGKTFDFDGTQWTPQ
;
A
#
# COMPACT_ATOMS: atom_id res chain seq x y z
N MET A 1 14.53 -87.58 -41.79
CA MET A 1 13.50 -86.51 -41.83
C MET A 1 13.96 -85.36 -40.95
N ASN A 2 14.44 -84.25 -41.52
CA ASN A 2 14.99 -83.11 -40.78
C ASN A 2 14.20 -81.85 -41.19
N ARG A 3 13.47 -81.22 -40.27
CA ARG A 3 12.66 -80.02 -40.53
C ARG A 3 13.55 -78.75 -40.43
N PRO A 4 13.42 -77.78 -41.35
CA PRO A 4 14.13 -76.50 -41.25
C PRO A 4 13.60 -75.68 -40.06
N ARG A 5 14.50 -75.03 -39.30
CA ARG A 5 14.16 -74.10 -38.21
C ARG A 5 13.65 -72.76 -38.77
N PRO A 6 12.64 -72.12 -38.17
CA PRO A 6 12.17 -70.79 -38.58
C PRO A 6 13.25 -69.73 -38.37
N GLY A 7 13.40 -68.84 -39.37
CA GLY A 7 14.39 -67.77 -39.38
C GLY A 7 14.21 -66.80 -38.22
N GLN A 8 15.32 -66.50 -37.53
CA GLN A 8 15.36 -65.44 -36.54
C GLN A 8 15.10 -64.09 -37.23
N PRO A 9 14.27 -63.20 -36.64
CA PRO A 9 14.11 -61.85 -37.15
C PRO A 9 15.46 -61.13 -37.08
N LEU A 10 15.92 -60.63 -38.23
CA LEU A 10 17.09 -59.77 -38.33
C LEU A 10 16.85 -58.51 -37.49
N ALA A 11 17.49 -58.43 -36.33
CA ALA A 11 17.54 -57.21 -35.54
C ALA A 11 18.23 -56.13 -36.39
N ARG A 12 17.45 -55.17 -36.89
CA ARG A 12 17.97 -54.00 -37.59
C ARG A 12 18.69 -53.14 -36.55
N ALA A 13 20.02 -53.13 -36.60
CA ALA A 13 20.82 -52.21 -35.81
C ALA A 13 20.66 -50.80 -36.41
N PHE A 14 20.19 -49.85 -35.60
CA PHE A 14 20.19 -48.43 -35.94
C PHE A 14 21.62 -48.00 -36.28
N THR A 15 21.78 -47.28 -37.39
CA THR A 15 23.12 -46.88 -37.85
C THR A 15 23.64 -45.68 -37.06
N LEU A 16 24.96 -45.56 -36.90
CA LEU A 16 25.59 -44.42 -36.24
C LEU A 16 25.14 -43.08 -36.85
N ILE A 17 25.00 -43.04 -38.18
CA ILE A 17 24.57 -41.85 -38.91
C ILE A 17 23.12 -41.46 -38.61
N GLU A 18 22.23 -42.42 -38.38
CA GLU A 18 20.85 -42.18 -37.97
C GLU A 18 20.78 -41.61 -36.55
N LEU A 19 21.59 -42.13 -35.61
CA LEU A 19 21.70 -41.58 -34.26
C LEU A 19 22.23 -40.14 -34.25
N ILE A 20 23.26 -39.85 -35.06
CA ILE A 20 23.80 -38.49 -35.20
C ILE A 20 22.74 -37.55 -35.79
N GLY A 21 21.99 -38.01 -36.81
CA GLY A 21 20.90 -37.24 -37.40
C GLY A 21 19.81 -36.88 -36.39
N VAL A 22 19.36 -37.85 -35.58
CA VAL A 22 18.35 -37.62 -34.53
C VAL A 22 18.86 -36.64 -33.46
N LEU A 23 20.09 -36.81 -33.00
CA LEU A 23 20.68 -35.90 -32.01
C LEU A 23 20.85 -34.48 -32.56
N ALA A 24 21.21 -34.33 -33.84
CA ALA A 24 21.30 -33.03 -34.50
C ALA A 24 19.93 -32.32 -34.54
N ILE A 25 18.87 -33.04 -34.90
CA ILE A 25 17.50 -32.49 -34.93
C ILE A 25 17.07 -32.06 -33.52
N ILE A 26 17.30 -32.90 -32.50
CA ILE A 26 16.96 -32.58 -31.11
C ILE A 26 17.74 -31.36 -30.63
N ALA A 27 19.04 -31.27 -30.94
CA ALA A 27 19.88 -30.13 -30.56
C ALA A 27 19.39 -28.82 -31.18
N ILE A 28 19.01 -28.83 -32.46
CA ILE A 28 18.46 -27.66 -33.15
C ILE A 28 17.11 -27.26 -32.54
N LEU A 29 16.22 -28.23 -32.31
CA LEU A 29 14.92 -27.97 -31.68
C LEU A 29 15.08 -27.42 -30.26
N ALA A 30 15.94 -28.03 -29.44
CA ALA A 30 16.23 -27.54 -28.10
C ALA A 30 16.81 -26.11 -28.11
N GLY A 31 17.75 -25.83 -29.03
CA GLY A 31 18.35 -24.51 -29.18
C GLY A 31 17.35 -23.42 -29.57
N THR A 32 16.37 -23.74 -30.42
CA THR A 32 15.34 -22.78 -30.84
C THR A 32 14.25 -22.56 -29.78
N LEU A 33 13.96 -23.55 -28.94
CA LEU A 33 12.91 -23.47 -27.91
C LEU A 33 13.38 -22.85 -26.59
N ALA A 34 14.64 -23.08 -26.19
CA ALA A 34 15.15 -22.67 -24.89
C ALA A 34 14.95 -21.17 -24.55
N PRO A 35 15.23 -20.20 -25.45
CA PRO A 35 15.06 -18.77 -25.14
C PRO A 35 13.60 -18.40 -24.82
N ASN A 36 12.64 -19.05 -25.50
CA ASN A 36 11.22 -18.76 -25.31
C ASN A 36 10.70 -19.33 -23.99
N VAL A 37 11.13 -20.55 -23.64
CA VAL A 37 10.77 -21.17 -22.35
C VAL A 37 11.27 -20.33 -21.19
N LEU A 38 12.53 -19.87 -21.22
CA LEU A 38 13.10 -19.03 -20.18
C LEU A 38 12.32 -17.72 -19.99
N ARG A 39 12.02 -17.01 -21.09
CA ARG A 39 11.20 -15.79 -21.05
C ARG A 39 9.80 -16.04 -20.51
N SER A 40 9.21 -17.21 -20.79
CA SER A 40 7.88 -17.56 -20.29
C SER A 40 7.88 -17.78 -18.78
N LEU A 41 8.92 -18.42 -18.24
CA LEU A 41 9.11 -18.62 -16.80
C LEU A 41 9.33 -17.29 -16.08
N ASP A 42 10.15 -16.40 -16.64
CA ASP A 42 10.36 -15.06 -16.09
C ASP A 42 9.05 -14.27 -16.00
N ARG A 43 8.25 -14.25 -17.09
CA ARG A 43 6.93 -13.59 -17.09
C ARG A 43 5.98 -14.21 -16.07
N ALA A 44 6.00 -15.54 -15.90
CA ALA A 44 5.17 -16.20 -14.91
C ALA A 44 5.58 -15.80 -13.48
N ALA A 45 6.88 -15.73 -13.20
CA ALA A 45 7.39 -15.27 -11.92
C ALA A 45 7.02 -13.80 -11.63
N ILE A 46 7.13 -12.91 -12.63
CA ILE A 46 6.72 -11.50 -12.49
C ILE A 46 5.23 -11.38 -12.19
N ARG A 47 4.37 -12.17 -12.86
CA ARG A 47 2.94 -12.19 -12.57
C ARG A 47 2.65 -12.67 -11.15
N ALA A 48 3.32 -13.74 -10.70
CA ALA A 48 3.17 -14.24 -9.34
C ALA A 48 3.58 -13.19 -8.29
N GLU A 49 4.63 -12.42 -8.57
CA GLU A 49 5.05 -11.32 -7.71
C GLU A 49 4.02 -10.18 -7.70
N ARG A 50 3.44 -9.82 -8.84
CA ARG A 50 2.37 -8.81 -8.89
C ARG A 50 1.17 -9.23 -8.05
N THR A 51 0.70 -10.46 -8.20
CA THR A 51 -0.39 -11.00 -7.36
C THR A 51 -0.02 -11.03 -5.88
N THR A 52 1.26 -11.27 -5.54
CA THR A 52 1.72 -11.20 -4.15
C THR A 52 1.67 -9.76 -3.64
N ALA A 53 2.13 -8.79 -4.45
CA ALA A 53 2.09 -7.38 -4.09
C ALA A 53 0.65 -6.87 -3.91
N GLU A 54 -0.28 -7.22 -4.80
CA GLU A 54 -1.72 -6.94 -4.69
C GLU A 54 -2.28 -7.43 -3.34
N LYS A 55 -1.97 -8.67 -2.95
CA LYS A 55 -2.38 -9.22 -1.63
C LYS A 55 -1.78 -8.46 -0.45
N ILE A 56 -0.54 -7.98 -0.56
CA ILE A 56 0.07 -7.11 0.46
C ILE A 56 -0.72 -5.80 0.56
N GLY A 57 -1.15 -5.24 -0.57
CA GLY A 57 -2.02 -4.06 -0.62
C GLY A 57 -3.36 -4.28 0.07
N GLU A 58 -4.03 -5.41 -0.20
CA GLU A 58 -5.27 -5.80 0.48
C GLU A 58 -5.08 -5.95 2.00
N GLN A 59 -3.98 -6.57 2.43
CA GLN A 59 -3.65 -6.70 3.85
C GLN A 59 -3.39 -5.35 4.51
N ALA A 60 -2.76 -4.40 3.81
CA ALA A 60 -2.57 -3.05 4.30
C ALA A 60 -3.91 -2.33 4.50
N LEU A 61 -4.89 -2.56 3.62
CA LEU A 61 -6.25 -2.05 3.79
C LEU A 61 -6.96 -2.70 4.99
N LEU A 62 -6.83 -4.02 5.19
CA LEU A 62 -7.39 -4.70 6.35
C LEU A 62 -6.76 -4.22 7.67
N TYR A 63 -5.44 -4.04 7.70
CA TYR A 63 -4.73 -3.46 8.83
C TYR A 63 -5.28 -2.06 9.16
N LEU A 64 -5.41 -1.22 8.12
CA LEU A 64 -5.96 0.13 8.25
C LEU A 64 -7.38 0.09 8.82
N ARG A 65 -8.24 -0.83 8.36
CA ARG A 65 -9.60 -1.02 8.90
C ARG A 65 -9.62 -1.36 10.38
N GLN A 66 -8.70 -2.22 10.82
CA GLN A 66 -8.64 -2.65 12.21
C GLN A 66 -8.04 -1.60 13.14
N TYR A 67 -6.96 -0.94 12.72
CA TYR A 67 -6.16 -0.08 13.59
C TYR A 67 -6.31 1.42 13.30
N ARG A 68 -7.15 1.80 12.33
CA ARG A 68 -7.43 3.18 11.87
C ARG A 68 -6.20 3.99 11.44
N THR A 69 -5.06 3.33 11.33
CA THR A 69 -3.78 3.90 10.95
C THR A 69 -3.09 2.94 9.99
N PRO A 70 -2.36 3.45 8.98
CA PRO A 70 -1.60 2.59 8.08
C PRO A 70 -0.36 2.03 8.81
N PRO A 71 0.16 0.87 8.38
CA PRO A 71 1.40 0.31 8.92
C PRO A 71 2.59 1.22 8.63
N THR A 72 3.61 1.23 9.50
CA THR A 72 4.78 2.10 9.31
C THR A 72 5.82 1.44 8.40
N MET A 73 6.71 2.25 7.82
CA MET A 73 7.78 1.76 6.93
C MET A 73 8.75 0.78 7.62
N THR A 74 8.84 0.79 8.95
CA THR A 74 9.77 -0.05 9.71
C THR A 74 9.16 -1.40 10.09
N ASP A 75 7.87 -1.43 10.42
CA ASP A 75 7.20 -2.58 11.03
C ASP A 75 6.13 -3.22 10.14
N TRP A 76 5.88 -2.69 8.94
CA TRP A 76 4.82 -3.15 8.03
C TRP A 76 4.80 -4.67 7.86
N ALA A 77 5.94 -5.31 7.65
CA ALA A 77 5.98 -6.75 7.42
C ALA A 77 5.51 -7.55 8.64
N SER A 78 5.88 -7.15 9.86
CA SER A 78 5.41 -7.80 11.08
C SER A 78 3.94 -7.50 11.39
N GLN A 79 3.45 -6.32 10.98
CA GLN A 79 2.06 -5.92 11.18
C GLN A 79 1.12 -6.62 10.19
N LEU A 80 1.48 -6.64 8.90
CA LEU A 80 0.68 -7.24 7.83
C LEU A 80 0.70 -8.77 7.89
N ALA A 81 1.75 -9.39 8.41
CA ALA A 81 1.80 -10.85 8.62
C ALA A 81 0.66 -11.38 9.51
N ARG A 82 0.00 -10.53 10.31
CA ARG A 82 -1.18 -10.91 11.12
C ARG A 82 -2.45 -11.10 10.27
N PHE A 83 -2.46 -10.52 9.08
CA PHE A 83 -3.56 -10.56 8.10
C PHE A 83 -3.19 -11.41 6.88
N ALA A 84 -1.95 -11.86 6.80
CA ALA A 84 -1.40 -12.62 5.69
C ALA A 84 -1.23 -14.08 6.07
N ASP A 85 -1.41 -14.96 5.10
CA ASP A 85 -0.92 -16.35 5.19
C ASP A 85 0.59 -16.46 4.89
N LEU A 86 1.35 -15.36 5.07
CA LEU A 86 2.77 -15.24 4.76
C LEU A 86 3.54 -14.79 6.00
N SER A 87 4.75 -15.32 6.16
CA SER A 87 5.64 -14.87 7.24
C SER A 87 6.14 -13.43 6.99
N PRO A 88 6.59 -12.70 8.04
CA PRO A 88 7.21 -11.40 7.85
C PRO A 88 8.43 -11.42 6.89
N ALA A 89 9.14 -12.53 6.80
CA ALA A 89 10.27 -12.69 5.88
C ALA A 89 9.79 -12.81 4.41
N ASP A 90 8.72 -13.57 4.18
CA ASP A 90 8.11 -13.74 2.85
C ASP A 90 7.44 -12.46 2.36
N LEU A 91 7.00 -11.59 3.27
CA LEU A 91 6.53 -10.25 2.94
C LEU A 91 7.69 -9.33 2.56
N ARG A 92 8.80 -9.37 3.31
CA ARG A 92 9.97 -8.52 3.04
C ARG A 92 10.69 -8.87 1.75
N THR A 93 10.73 -10.13 1.34
CA THR A 93 11.51 -10.56 0.17
C THR A 93 10.66 -11.30 -0.84
N ASN A 94 10.95 -11.09 -2.12
CA ASN A 94 10.30 -11.86 -3.19
C ASN A 94 10.93 -13.24 -3.38
N SER A 95 10.37 -14.03 -4.29
CA SER A 95 10.84 -15.39 -4.61
C SER A 95 12.29 -15.46 -5.12
N ARG A 96 12.90 -14.32 -5.47
CA ARG A 96 14.32 -14.22 -5.88
C ARG A 96 15.25 -13.78 -4.75
N GLY A 97 14.70 -13.54 -3.55
CA GLY A 97 15.41 -13.07 -2.36
C GLY A 97 15.77 -11.59 -2.42
N ILE A 98 15.00 -10.78 -3.17
CA ILE A 98 15.20 -9.33 -3.27
C ILE A 98 14.22 -8.64 -2.33
N ASP A 99 14.71 -7.69 -1.55
CA ASP A 99 13.90 -6.90 -0.63
C ASP A 99 12.84 -6.07 -1.37
N ARG A 100 11.61 -6.12 -0.87
CA ARG A 100 10.52 -5.23 -1.23
C ARG A 100 10.61 -3.96 -0.41
N ILE A 101 10.27 -2.84 -1.04
CA ILE A 101 10.21 -1.53 -0.39
C ILE A 101 8.76 -1.18 -0.14
N PHE A 102 8.40 -0.96 1.13
CA PHE A 102 7.12 -0.38 1.51
C PHE A 102 7.34 1.10 1.87
N VAL A 103 6.56 1.99 1.27
CA VAL A 103 6.63 3.44 1.51
C VAL A 103 5.25 4.05 1.64
N LEU A 104 5.10 4.97 2.59
CA LEU A 104 3.90 5.77 2.79
C LEU A 104 4.03 7.12 2.09
N ASP A 105 2.90 7.65 1.62
CA ASP A 105 2.80 9.03 1.17
C ASP A 105 2.74 9.97 2.39
N ASN A 106 3.84 10.67 2.64
CA ASN A 106 3.95 11.60 3.78
C ASN A 106 3.44 13.01 3.45
N ALA A 107 2.72 13.21 2.34
CA ALA A 107 2.14 14.51 1.99
C ALA A 107 1.07 14.99 2.98
N ALA A 108 0.40 14.07 3.66
CA ALA A 108 -0.66 14.36 4.62
C ALA A 108 -0.67 13.35 5.77
N ASN A 109 -1.31 13.71 6.89
CA ASN A 109 -1.54 12.84 8.03
C ASN A 109 -3.06 12.76 8.31
N PRO A 110 -3.68 11.57 8.27
CA PRO A 110 -3.08 10.26 7.97
C PRO A 110 -2.59 10.13 6.53
N ALA A 111 -1.61 9.26 6.29
CA ALA A 111 -1.06 9.02 4.96
C ALA A 111 -2.15 8.53 4.00
N PRO A 112 -2.40 9.22 2.86
CA PRO A 112 -3.52 8.92 1.98
C PRO A 112 -3.27 7.69 1.08
N ARG A 113 -2.00 7.31 0.90
CA ARG A 113 -1.55 6.32 -0.07
C ARG A 113 -0.29 5.59 0.43
N ALA A 114 -0.02 4.41 -0.11
CA ALA A 114 1.22 3.67 0.10
C ALA A 114 1.62 2.88 -1.16
N MET A 115 2.89 2.53 -1.28
CA MET A 115 3.36 1.65 -2.36
C MET A 115 4.19 0.49 -1.82
N VAL A 116 4.07 -0.65 -2.50
CA VAL A 116 5.04 -1.74 -2.43
C VAL A 116 5.79 -1.80 -3.75
N ILE A 117 7.12 -1.71 -3.69
CA ILE A 117 7.99 -1.76 -4.86
C ILE A 117 8.86 -3.00 -4.75
N SER A 118 8.91 -3.77 -5.83
CA SER A 118 9.69 -5.01 -5.90
C SER A 118 10.41 -5.12 -7.25
N SER A 119 11.59 -5.74 -7.24
CA SER A 119 12.38 -6.02 -8.43
C SER A 119 12.48 -7.52 -8.61
N MET A 120 12.06 -8.02 -9.77
CA MET A 120 12.23 -9.42 -10.16
C MET A 120 13.56 -9.66 -10.87
N ARG A 121 14.52 -8.73 -10.82
CA ARG A 121 15.82 -8.87 -11.46
C ARG A 121 16.96 -8.52 -10.51
N ARG A 122 17.89 -9.47 -10.33
CA ARG A 122 19.10 -9.24 -9.52
C ARG A 122 20.01 -8.22 -10.20
N GLY A 123 20.73 -7.44 -9.38
CA GLY A 123 21.65 -6.40 -9.84
C GLY A 123 21.00 -5.07 -10.22
N LEU A 124 19.67 -4.96 -10.13
CA LEU A 124 18.95 -3.71 -10.27
C LEU A 124 18.47 -3.25 -8.88
N PRO A 125 19.17 -2.29 -8.25
CA PRO A 125 18.80 -1.83 -6.92
C PRO A 125 17.45 -1.10 -6.95
N LEU A 126 16.76 -1.12 -5.81
CA LEU A 126 15.58 -0.30 -5.57
C LEU A 126 15.97 0.94 -4.75
N PRO A 127 15.20 2.03 -4.85
CA PRO A 127 15.41 3.20 -4.00
C PRO A 127 15.21 2.81 -2.52
N PRO A 128 16.07 3.29 -1.60
CA PRO A 128 15.82 3.14 -0.18
C PRO A 128 14.48 3.77 0.21
N ALA A 129 13.77 3.16 1.16
CA ALA A 129 12.43 3.61 1.56
C ALA A 129 12.42 5.10 1.99
N TYR A 130 13.41 5.52 2.78
CA TYR A 130 13.55 6.92 3.23
C TYR A 130 13.73 7.92 2.07
N HIS A 131 14.25 7.49 0.91
CA HIS A 131 14.41 8.36 -0.26
C HIS A 131 13.05 8.70 -0.89
N LEU A 132 12.14 7.73 -0.87
CA LEU A 132 10.78 7.85 -1.39
C LEU A 132 9.79 8.43 -0.37
N ALA A 133 10.19 8.60 0.88
CA ALA A 133 9.40 9.28 1.91
C ALA A 133 9.18 10.79 1.63
N ASN A 134 9.86 11.35 0.61
CA ASN A 134 9.62 12.70 0.10
C ASN A 134 8.36 12.71 -0.80
N PRO A 135 7.36 13.59 -0.53
CA PRO A 135 6.08 13.60 -1.27
C PRO A 135 6.18 13.75 -2.79
N THR A 136 7.13 14.57 -3.28
CA THR A 136 7.33 14.78 -4.72
C THR A 136 7.85 13.49 -5.36
N ARG A 137 8.88 12.88 -4.77
CA ARG A 137 9.47 11.63 -5.28
C ARG A 137 8.52 10.45 -5.19
N PHE A 138 7.73 10.39 -4.11
CA PHE A 138 6.65 9.42 -3.98
C PHE A 138 5.68 9.56 -5.15
N SER A 139 5.21 10.78 -5.42
CA SER A 139 4.23 11.05 -6.49
C SER A 139 4.77 10.70 -7.87
N GLU A 140 6.04 11.03 -8.16
CA GLU A 140 6.68 10.66 -9.42
C GLU A 140 6.74 9.14 -9.65
N VAL A 141 7.01 8.34 -8.61
CA VAL A 141 6.98 6.86 -8.71
C VAL A 141 5.54 6.36 -8.78
N TRP A 142 4.63 6.93 -7.99
CA TRP A 142 3.20 6.59 -7.98
C TRP A 142 2.55 6.80 -9.35
N ASP A 143 2.81 7.92 -10.00
CA ASP A 143 2.21 8.30 -11.29
C ASP A 143 2.89 7.61 -12.50
N THR A 144 3.96 6.86 -12.27
CA THR A 144 4.63 6.11 -13.34
C THR A 144 3.67 5.07 -13.92
N PRO A 145 3.38 5.05 -15.23
CA PRO A 145 2.51 4.03 -15.82
C PRO A 145 3.09 2.62 -15.70
N ASP A 146 2.23 1.62 -15.64
CA ASP A 146 2.68 0.23 -15.61
C ASP A 146 3.53 -0.13 -16.85
N GLY A 147 4.60 -0.89 -16.64
CA GLY A 147 5.57 -1.23 -17.69
C GLY A 147 6.49 -0.07 -18.08
N ARG A 148 6.50 1.04 -17.33
CA ARG A 148 7.49 2.13 -17.46
C ARG A 148 8.37 2.22 -16.22
N LEU A 149 9.55 2.81 -16.41
CA LEU A 149 10.44 3.15 -15.32
C LEU A 149 10.05 4.54 -14.78
N PRO A 150 10.14 4.75 -13.45
CA PRO A 150 9.98 6.08 -12.90
C PRO A 150 11.08 7.04 -13.38
N PRO A 151 10.81 8.36 -13.35
CA PRO A 151 11.78 9.35 -13.80
C PRO A 151 12.98 9.39 -12.86
N ALA A 152 14.17 9.67 -13.41
CA ALA A 152 15.41 9.75 -12.63
C ALA A 152 15.42 10.88 -11.57
N THR A 153 14.50 11.84 -11.68
CA THR A 153 14.25 12.86 -10.65
C THR A 153 13.74 12.26 -9.33
N SER A 154 12.95 11.19 -9.43
CA SER A 154 12.42 10.47 -8.27
C SER A 154 13.50 9.67 -7.54
N TRP A 155 14.47 9.15 -8.29
CA TRP A 155 15.70 8.52 -7.82
C TRP A 155 16.67 8.28 -8.98
N SER A 156 17.93 8.71 -8.86
CA SER A 156 18.90 8.61 -9.95
C SER A 156 19.24 7.17 -10.37
N GLY A 157 19.01 6.19 -9.48
CA GLY A 157 19.23 4.77 -9.77
C GLY A 157 18.33 4.22 -10.89
N TRP A 158 17.23 4.90 -11.25
CA TRP A 158 16.43 4.54 -12.43
C TRP A 158 17.23 4.65 -13.74
N ASN A 159 18.32 5.43 -13.79
CA ASN A 159 19.22 5.44 -14.94
C ASN A 159 19.93 4.10 -15.14
N THR A 160 20.27 3.40 -14.05
CA THR A 160 20.84 2.04 -14.11
C THR A 160 19.81 1.06 -14.67
N TRP A 161 18.54 1.22 -14.30
CA TRP A 161 17.45 0.45 -14.90
C TRP A 161 17.30 0.74 -16.40
N ALA A 162 17.31 2.02 -16.79
CA ALA A 162 17.17 2.43 -18.19
C ALA A 162 18.31 1.90 -19.09
N GLY A 163 19.51 1.71 -18.54
CA GLY A 163 20.63 1.08 -19.24
C GLY A 163 20.48 -0.42 -19.50
N VAL A 164 19.45 -1.06 -18.94
CA VAL A 164 19.20 -2.50 -19.06
C VAL A 164 17.95 -2.76 -19.90
N ALA A 165 18.12 -3.49 -21.01
CA ALA A 165 17.02 -3.82 -21.91
C ALA A 165 15.88 -4.55 -21.18
N ASN A 166 14.65 -4.06 -21.41
CA ASN A 166 13.40 -4.57 -20.85
C ASN A 166 13.37 -4.62 -19.32
N SER A 167 14.17 -3.79 -18.63
CA SER A 167 14.22 -3.76 -17.16
C SER A 167 12.87 -3.38 -16.54
N ALA A 168 12.08 -2.52 -17.20
CA ALA A 168 10.75 -2.12 -16.77
C ALA A 168 9.79 -3.31 -16.55
N ASP A 169 9.94 -4.39 -17.34
CA ASP A 169 9.10 -5.59 -17.21
C ASP A 169 9.33 -6.31 -15.87
N TYR A 170 10.49 -6.11 -15.24
CA TYR A 170 10.86 -6.74 -13.96
C TYR A 170 10.54 -5.85 -12.76
N LEU A 171 10.05 -4.62 -12.96
CA LEU A 171 9.64 -3.72 -11.90
C LEU A 171 8.16 -3.97 -11.57
N VAL A 172 7.87 -4.21 -10.29
CA VAL A 172 6.51 -4.31 -9.78
C VAL A 172 6.28 -3.15 -8.82
N ILE A 173 5.26 -2.34 -9.10
CA ILE A 173 4.81 -1.25 -8.23
C ILE A 173 3.35 -1.52 -7.93
N GLU A 174 3.07 -1.89 -6.70
CA GLU A 174 1.71 -1.97 -6.18
C GLU A 174 1.33 -0.64 -5.54
N ARG A 175 0.16 -0.12 -5.93
CA ARG A 175 -0.36 1.19 -5.49
C ARG A 175 -1.54 0.97 -4.57
N ILE A 176 -1.37 1.34 -3.31
CA ILE A 176 -2.36 1.14 -2.26
C ILE A 176 -3.01 2.48 -1.97
N ASN A 177 -4.30 2.61 -2.28
CA ASN A 177 -5.05 3.84 -2.03
C ASN A 177 -5.89 3.70 -0.76
N PHE A 178 -5.56 4.47 0.27
CA PHE A 178 -6.29 4.46 1.55
C PHE A 178 -7.45 5.44 1.56
N LEU A 179 -7.49 6.42 0.65
CA LEU A 179 -8.54 7.44 0.59
C LEU A 179 -9.97 6.88 0.57
N PRO A 180 -10.30 5.82 -0.19
CA PRO A 180 -11.62 5.23 -0.14
C PRO A 180 -12.00 4.75 1.26
N VAL A 181 -11.10 4.05 1.96
CA VAL A 181 -11.33 3.56 3.32
C VAL A 181 -11.54 4.73 4.29
N TYR A 182 -10.71 5.78 4.21
CA TYR A 182 -10.93 6.97 5.02
C TYR A 182 -12.28 7.65 4.71
N ALA A 183 -12.63 7.77 3.43
CA ALA A 183 -13.85 8.46 3.01
C ALA A 183 -15.13 7.65 3.23
N THR A 184 -15.08 6.31 3.29
CA THR A 184 -16.28 5.47 3.46
C THR A 184 -16.39 4.87 4.85
N GLU A 185 -15.27 4.48 5.45
CA GLU A 185 -15.24 3.72 6.72
C GLU A 185 -14.79 4.58 7.91
N PHE A 186 -13.95 5.61 7.67
CA PHE A 186 -13.44 6.51 8.71
C PHE A 186 -13.75 7.98 8.42
N ARG A 187 -14.98 8.26 7.99
CA ARG A 187 -15.39 9.64 7.70
C ARG A 187 -15.06 10.52 8.90
N SER A 188 -14.12 11.44 8.68
CA SER A 188 -13.83 12.49 9.62
C SER A 188 -14.61 13.73 9.26
N PHE A 189 -15.08 14.44 10.27
CA PHE A 189 -15.79 15.67 10.13
C PHE A 189 -15.03 16.77 10.87
N SER A 190 -15.26 17.99 10.43
CA SER A 190 -14.77 19.16 11.12
C SER A 190 -15.93 19.86 11.82
N VAL A 191 -15.70 20.30 13.05
CA VAL A 191 -16.64 21.17 13.77
C VAL A 191 -15.95 22.49 14.06
N THR A 192 -16.58 23.58 13.63
CA THR A 192 -16.11 24.93 13.93
C THR A 192 -16.83 25.44 15.16
N ILE A 193 -16.10 26.01 16.10
CA ILE A 193 -16.65 26.63 17.31
C ILE A 193 -16.18 28.08 17.32
N ASN A 194 -17.13 29.01 17.31
CA ASN A 194 -16.88 30.43 17.35
C ASN A 194 -17.42 31.02 18.66
N ASN A 195 -16.61 31.83 19.31
CA ASN A 195 -17.03 32.67 20.41
C ASN A 195 -17.19 34.10 19.91
N LEU A 196 -18.43 34.53 19.67
CA LEU A 196 -18.73 35.86 19.13
C LEU A 196 -18.82 36.93 20.24
N ASP A 197 -18.75 36.51 21.51
CA ASP A 197 -18.78 37.38 22.68
C ASP A 197 -17.36 37.63 23.24
N THR A 198 -17.27 38.45 24.28
CA THR A 198 -16.05 38.79 25.00
C THR A 198 -15.72 37.85 26.16
N ASN A 199 -16.70 37.08 26.66
CA ASN A 199 -16.49 36.17 27.79
C ASN A 199 -15.70 34.91 27.39
N LEU A 200 -14.94 34.35 28.33
CA LEU A 200 -14.22 33.09 28.15
C LEU A 200 -15.21 31.91 28.15
N VAL A 201 -15.19 31.10 27.11
CA VAL A 201 -15.97 29.85 27.04
C VAL A 201 -15.05 28.64 26.97
N ALA A 202 -15.59 27.43 27.00
CA ALA A 202 -14.79 26.23 26.84
C ALA A 202 -15.53 25.15 26.04
N TYR A 203 -14.75 24.21 25.51
CA TYR A 203 -15.26 23.01 24.88
C TYR A 203 -14.47 21.79 25.36
N ARG A 204 -15.06 20.61 25.19
CA ARG A 204 -14.40 19.33 25.43
C ARG A 204 -14.88 18.32 24.39
N VAL A 205 -13.95 17.61 23.79
CA VAL A 205 -14.25 16.48 22.91
C VAL A 205 -14.16 15.19 23.72
N THR A 206 -15.20 14.38 23.63
CA THR A 206 -15.22 13.00 24.12
C THR A 206 -15.27 12.10 22.90
N ASP A 207 -14.34 11.15 22.79
CA ASP A 207 -14.34 10.25 21.64
C ASP A 207 -15.54 9.29 21.67
N ALA A 208 -15.80 8.64 20.54
CA ALA A 208 -16.86 7.63 20.40
C ALA A 208 -16.72 6.43 21.37
N SER A 209 -15.54 6.23 21.99
CA SER A 209 -15.33 5.21 23.02
C SER A 209 -15.72 5.69 24.43
N GLY A 210 -16.08 6.97 24.57
CA GLY A 210 -16.49 7.60 25.82
C GLY A 210 -15.33 8.22 26.61
N VAL A 211 -14.11 8.27 26.05
CA VAL A 211 -12.97 8.89 26.72
C VAL A 211 -13.02 10.40 26.52
N ALA A 212 -13.16 11.13 27.62
CA ALA A 212 -13.20 12.59 27.60
C ALA A 212 -11.79 13.18 27.49
N GLY A 213 -11.58 14.04 26.50
CA GLY A 213 -10.38 14.87 26.39
C GLY A 213 -10.33 15.98 27.44
N ALA A 214 -9.27 16.79 27.39
CA ALA A 214 -9.14 17.96 28.24
C ALA A 214 -10.16 19.05 27.88
N THR A 215 -10.74 19.70 28.90
CA THR A 215 -11.52 20.92 28.69
C THR A 215 -10.58 22.04 28.24
N THR A 216 -10.84 22.59 27.06
CA THR A 216 -10.02 23.63 26.44
C THR A 216 -10.80 24.93 26.39
N THR A 217 -10.18 26.02 26.86
CA THR A 217 -10.80 27.34 26.89
C THR A 217 -10.65 28.05 25.54
N LEU A 218 -11.70 28.74 25.11
CA LEU A 218 -11.73 29.55 23.89
C LEU A 218 -11.98 31.02 24.30
N PRO A 219 -11.01 31.94 24.06
CA PRO A 219 -11.16 33.34 24.45
C PRO A 219 -12.31 34.04 23.71
N GLY A 220 -12.75 35.17 24.25
CA GLY A 220 -13.72 36.04 23.58
C GLY A 220 -13.24 36.47 22.20
N GLY A 221 -14.12 36.43 21.20
CA GLY A 221 -13.80 36.65 19.78
C GLY A 221 -13.00 35.52 19.12
N GLY A 222 -12.72 34.42 19.84
CA GLY A 222 -11.92 33.30 19.35
C GLY A 222 -12.70 32.34 18.45
N SER A 223 -11.98 31.63 17.58
CA SER A 223 -12.53 30.55 16.76
C SER A 223 -11.57 29.35 16.75
N VAL A 224 -12.11 28.14 16.72
CA VAL A 224 -11.36 26.90 16.58
C VAL A 224 -12.06 25.97 15.60
N ILE A 225 -11.26 25.29 14.77
CA ILE A 225 -11.74 24.20 13.91
C ILE A 225 -11.21 22.91 14.50
N LEU A 226 -12.12 22.11 15.04
CA LEU A 226 -11.86 20.74 15.46
C LEU A 226 -11.88 19.88 14.20
N SER A 227 -10.77 19.22 13.90
CA SER A 227 -10.63 18.31 12.76
C SER A 227 -10.46 16.87 13.23
N ASN A 228 -10.61 15.91 12.31
CA ASN A 228 -10.46 14.48 12.59
C ASN A 228 -11.45 13.92 13.62
N LEU A 229 -12.65 14.52 13.71
CA LEU A 229 -13.72 14.00 14.55
C LEU A 229 -14.49 12.90 13.82
N HIS A 230 -14.93 11.86 14.53
CA HIS A 230 -15.60 10.70 13.95
C HIS A 230 -17.07 10.63 14.38
N THR A 231 -17.88 9.88 13.63
CA THR A 231 -19.27 9.59 14.04
C THR A 231 -19.30 9.04 15.48
N HIS A 232 -20.19 9.59 16.29
CA HIS A 232 -20.36 9.38 17.74
C HIS A 232 -19.37 10.09 18.66
N ASP A 233 -18.38 10.84 18.14
CA ASP A 233 -17.64 11.77 19.00
C ASP A 233 -18.63 12.82 19.54
N ARG A 234 -18.51 13.14 20.82
CA ARG A 234 -19.35 14.11 21.52
C ARG A 234 -18.57 15.37 21.83
N ILE A 235 -19.14 16.51 21.47
CA ILE A 235 -18.61 17.83 21.76
C ILE A 235 -19.48 18.44 22.84
N ASP A 236 -18.90 18.61 24.03
CA ASP A 236 -19.52 19.32 25.14
C ASP A 236 -19.05 20.79 25.08
N LEU A 237 -20.00 21.72 25.00
CA LEU A 237 -19.77 23.16 24.99
C LEU A 237 -20.21 23.75 26.33
N PHE A 238 -19.39 24.64 26.87
CA PHE A 238 -19.56 25.21 28.20
C PHE A 238 -19.74 26.73 28.10
N ASN A 239 -20.70 27.25 28.84
CA ASN A 239 -20.88 28.69 29.03
C ASN A 239 -19.77 29.27 29.94
N PRO A 240 -19.61 30.60 29.98
CA PRO A 240 -18.63 31.24 30.85
C PRO A 240 -18.76 30.85 32.32
N GLY A 241 -17.62 30.69 33.01
CA GLY A 241 -17.58 30.38 34.44
C GLY A 241 -16.66 29.20 34.76
N ASN A 242 -17.11 28.30 35.65
CA ASN A 242 -16.29 27.20 36.16
C ASN A 242 -16.20 25.98 35.20
N PHE A 243 -16.78 26.06 34.00
CA PHE A 243 -16.80 25.02 32.95
C PHE A 243 -17.16 23.62 33.46
N SER A 244 -17.95 23.52 34.54
CA SER A 244 -18.33 22.25 35.16
C SER A 244 -19.66 21.71 34.65
N THR A 245 -20.51 22.60 34.13
CA THR A 245 -21.84 22.28 33.62
C THR A 245 -21.86 22.45 32.11
N VAL A 246 -22.20 21.37 31.40
CA VAL A 246 -22.35 21.39 29.95
C VAL A 246 -23.58 22.22 29.59
N ALA A 247 -23.38 23.26 28.78
CA ALA A 247 -24.45 24.13 28.32
C ALA A 247 -25.11 23.58 27.04
N TYR A 248 -24.31 22.98 26.17
CA TYR A 248 -24.77 22.33 24.95
C TYR A 248 -23.92 21.09 24.67
N SER A 249 -24.54 20.02 24.19
CA SER A 249 -23.81 18.80 23.81
C SER A 249 -24.24 18.38 22.40
N TYR A 250 -23.25 18.13 21.55
CA TYR A 250 -23.45 17.67 20.18
C TYR A 250 -22.80 16.31 19.99
N ILE A 251 -23.57 15.34 19.50
CA ILE A 251 -23.03 14.05 19.06
C ILE A 251 -22.93 14.11 17.54
N LEU A 252 -21.74 13.90 17.01
CA LEU A 252 -21.44 13.99 15.60
C LEU A 252 -22.04 12.78 14.86
N SER A 253 -22.89 13.01 13.86
CA SER A 253 -23.56 11.94 13.10
C SER A 253 -22.92 11.71 11.73
N ASP A 254 -23.02 12.69 10.84
CA ASP A 254 -22.82 12.50 9.40
C ASP A 254 -22.34 13.76 8.67
N THR A 255 -22.28 14.90 9.36
CA THR A 255 -21.82 16.17 8.81
C THR A 255 -21.10 17.01 9.86
N GLY A 256 -20.13 17.80 9.40
CA GLY A 256 -19.55 18.86 10.21
C GLY A 256 -20.57 19.92 10.57
N LYS A 257 -20.33 20.64 11.67
CA LYS A 257 -21.23 21.68 12.18
C LYS A 257 -20.45 22.90 12.63
N THR A 258 -21.11 24.05 12.60
CA THR A 258 -20.57 25.28 13.20
C THR A 258 -21.44 25.64 14.39
N PHE A 259 -20.80 25.99 15.50
CA PHE A 259 -21.46 26.49 16.71
C PHE A 259 -20.97 27.89 17.01
N ASP A 260 -21.92 28.79 17.20
CA ASP A 260 -21.63 30.16 17.60
C ASP A 260 -22.12 30.40 19.02
N PHE A 261 -21.30 31.03 19.86
CA PHE A 261 -21.71 31.54 21.16
C PHE A 261 -21.98 33.04 21.06
N ASP A 262 -23.20 33.46 21.39
CA ASP A 262 -23.67 34.85 21.28
C ASP A 262 -23.53 35.68 22.57
N GLY A 263 -22.93 35.10 23.61
CA GLY A 263 -22.83 35.68 24.96
C GLY A 263 -23.83 35.09 25.95
N THR A 264 -24.87 34.41 25.47
CA THR A 264 -25.90 33.79 26.31
C THR A 264 -26.02 32.28 26.09
N GLN A 265 -25.95 31.82 24.85
CA GLN A 265 -26.16 30.42 24.50
C GLN A 265 -25.35 30.01 23.27
N TRP A 266 -25.24 28.70 23.08
CA TRP A 266 -24.65 28.10 21.89
C TRP A 266 -25.73 27.84 20.85
N THR A 267 -25.55 28.38 19.63
CA THR A 267 -26.45 28.18 18.50
C THR A 267 -25.75 27.40 17.39
N PRO A 268 -26.29 26.24 16.96
CA PRO A 268 -25.81 25.55 15.77
C PRO A 268 -26.22 26.30 14.50
N GLN A 269 -25.31 26.36 13.52
CA GLN A 269 -25.57 26.85 12.16
C GLN A 269 -25.89 25.70 11.19
#